data_AF-A0A6C0EKQ1-F1
#
_entry.id   AF-A0A6C0EKQ1-F1
#
_cell.length_a   1.000
_cell.length_b   1.000
_cell.length_c   1.000
_cell.angle_alpha   90.00
_cell.angle_beta   90.00
_cell.angle_gamma   90.00
#
_symmetry.space_group_name_H-M   'P 1'
#
loop_
_entity.id
_entity.type
_entity.pdbx_description
1 polymer ?
#
loop_
_entity_poly.entity_id
_entity_poly.type
_entity_poly.pdbx_seq_one_letter_code
_entity_poly.pdbx_strand_id
1 'polypeptide(L)'
;MYNQLFKTKPTNEIINKILFCFGLTNLEDRSEFTIQQLETNNTMDNYKSIEEEIKKNYIPCKAKRYFGKYEYKNIITIGRQFLKTVNYTITSKEKYSNKKKYLIYKLISLDEKKKVSNKEVEEEYVLNFN
;
A
#
# COMPACT_ATOMS: atom_id res chain seq x y z
N MET A 1 3.86 17.50 8.40
CA MET A 1 4.53 16.75 9.49
C MET A 1 5.20 15.52 8.90
N TYR A 2 6.48 15.66 8.50
CA TYR A 2 7.24 14.64 7.79
C TYR A 2 7.87 13.68 8.83
N ASN A 3 7.56 12.38 8.75
CA ASN A 3 8.26 11.26 9.40
C ASN A 3 8.20 11.08 10.93
N GLN A 4 7.01 10.94 11.53
CA GLN A 4 6.88 10.38 12.90
C GLN A 4 7.03 8.84 12.99
N LEU A 5 7.31 8.18 11.86
CA LEU A 5 7.36 6.72 11.77
C LEU A 5 8.80 6.19 11.69
N PHE A 6 9.65 6.90 10.96
CA PHE A 6 10.96 6.41 10.55
C PHE A 6 12.09 7.16 11.27
N LYS A 7 13.10 6.40 11.70
CA LYS A 7 14.37 6.93 12.21
C LYS A 7 15.22 7.50 11.07
N THR A 8 15.23 6.78 9.94
CA THR A 8 16.01 7.11 8.75
C THR A 8 15.08 7.16 7.54
N LYS A 9 15.38 8.01 6.56
CA LYS A 9 14.65 7.99 5.29
C LYS A 9 14.91 6.63 4.62
N PRO A 10 13.86 5.86 4.26
CA PRO A 10 14.05 4.61 3.55
C PRO A 10 14.80 4.80 2.24
N THR A 11 15.70 3.86 1.92
CA THR A 11 16.44 3.85 0.66
C THR A 11 15.57 3.35 -0.48
N ASN A 12 15.87 3.78 -1.71
CA ASN A 12 15.17 3.31 -2.90
C ASN A 12 15.26 1.78 -3.07
N GLU A 13 16.34 1.17 -2.60
CA GLU A 13 16.52 -0.29 -2.60
C GLU A 13 15.42 -0.99 -1.78
N ILE A 14 15.14 -0.51 -0.57
CA ILE A 14 14.09 -1.06 0.29
C ILE A 14 12.71 -0.85 -0.34
N ILE A 15 12.49 0.32 -0.97
CA ILE A 15 11.24 0.58 -1.69
C ILE A 15 11.04 -0.43 -2.83
N ASN A 16 12.09 -0.72 -3.61
CA ASN A 16 12.01 -1.70 -4.70
C ASN A 16 11.77 -3.12 -4.18
N LYS A 17 12.42 -3.52 -3.08
CA LYS A 17 12.15 -4.81 -2.42
C LYS A 17 10.68 -4.93 -1.99
N ILE A 18 10.12 -3.87 -1.41
CA ILE A 18 8.71 -3.81 -0.99
C ILE A 18 7.77 -3.92 -2.21
N LEU A 19 8.05 -3.22 -3.30
CA LEU A 19 7.28 -3.34 -4.55
C LEU A 19 7.29 -4.77 -5.08
N PHE A 20 8.46 -5.38 -5.11
CA PHE A 20 8.62 -6.77 -5.54
C PHE A 20 7.80 -7.75 -4.67
N CYS A 21 7.74 -7.54 -3.36
CA CYS A 21 6.89 -8.36 -2.48
C CYS A 21 5.41 -8.32 -2.87
N PHE A 22 4.91 -7.21 -3.42
CA PHE A 22 3.53 -7.08 -3.90
C PHE A 22 3.34 -7.58 -5.35
N GLY A 23 4.40 -8.07 -6.00
CA GLY A 23 4.37 -8.45 -7.42
C GLY A 23 4.40 -7.26 -8.38
N LEU A 24 4.87 -6.10 -7.92
CA LEU A 24 5.02 -4.90 -8.74
C LEU A 24 6.47 -4.76 -9.22
N THR A 25 6.65 -4.32 -10.46
CA THR A 25 7.97 -4.19 -11.08
C THR A 25 8.67 -2.88 -10.71
N ASN A 26 7.93 -1.77 -10.67
CA ASN A 26 8.44 -0.43 -10.39
C ASN A 26 7.29 0.52 -9.96
N LEU A 27 7.62 1.80 -9.74
CA LEU A 27 6.65 2.81 -9.31
C LEU A 27 5.63 3.21 -10.39
N GLU A 28 5.93 2.95 -11.66
CA GLU A 28 5.05 3.20 -12.79
C GLU A 28 4.13 2.01 -13.10
N ASP A 29 4.28 0.89 -12.38
CA ASP A 29 3.44 -0.28 -12.55
C ASP A 29 1.99 0.04 -12.18
N ARG A 30 1.09 -0.07 -13.16
CA ARG A 30 -0.35 0.19 -13.01
C ARG A 30 -1.16 -1.07 -12.78
N SER A 31 -0.50 -2.21 -12.61
CA SER A 31 -1.14 -3.50 -12.35
C SER A 31 -1.95 -3.47 -11.06
N GLU A 32 -3.07 -4.18 -11.09
CA GLU A 32 -3.95 -4.39 -9.95
C GLU A 32 -3.63 -5.72 -9.28
N PHE A 33 -3.68 -5.76 -7.95
CA PHE A 33 -3.47 -6.99 -7.19
C PHE A 33 -4.52 -7.18 -6.10
N THR A 34 -4.73 -8.43 -5.70
CA THR A 34 -5.69 -8.87 -4.68
C THR A 34 -4.95 -9.65 -3.58
N ILE A 35 -5.60 -9.88 -2.44
CA ILE A 35 -5.03 -10.72 -1.37
C ILE A 35 -4.69 -12.13 -1.89
N GLN A 36 -5.55 -12.70 -2.75
CA GLN A 36 -5.33 -14.02 -3.36
C GLN A 36 -4.07 -14.07 -4.24
N GLN A 37 -3.77 -12.98 -4.95
CA GLN A 37 -2.52 -12.86 -5.71
C GLN A 37 -1.32 -12.71 -4.79
N LEU A 38 -1.44 -12.03 -3.64
CA LEU A 38 -0.36 -11.97 -2.65
C LEU A 38 -0.05 -13.35 -2.04
N GLU A 39 -1.07 -14.18 -1.84
CA GLU A 39 -0.92 -15.58 -1.42
C GLU A 39 -0.16 -16.38 -2.49
N THR A 40 -0.57 -16.25 -3.76
CA THR A 40 0.05 -16.97 -4.89
C THR A 40 1.50 -16.54 -5.11
N ASN A 41 1.82 -15.26 -4.86
CA ASN A 41 3.17 -14.70 -5.03
C ASN A 41 4.09 -14.95 -3.82
N ASN A 42 3.67 -15.74 -2.83
CA ASN A 42 4.42 -15.98 -1.60
C ASN A 42 4.85 -14.67 -0.90
N THR A 43 4.02 -13.63 -0.95
CA THR A 43 4.31 -12.31 -0.38
C THR A 43 4.68 -12.39 1.10
N MET A 44 4.09 -13.33 1.86
CA MET A 44 4.37 -13.51 3.27
C MET A 44 5.83 -13.91 3.53
N ASP A 45 6.35 -14.85 2.75
CA ASP A 45 7.72 -15.34 2.92
C ASP A 45 8.74 -14.33 2.38
N ASN A 46 8.42 -13.70 1.25
CA ASN A 46 9.20 -12.57 0.73
C ASN A 46 9.28 -11.44 1.76
N TYR A 47 8.17 -11.08 2.41
CA TYR A 47 8.15 -10.07 3.47
C TYR A 47 9.02 -10.46 4.67
N LYS A 48 8.90 -11.70 5.17
CA LYS A 48 9.74 -12.18 6.28
C LYS A 48 11.23 -12.07 5.98
N SER A 49 11.64 -12.32 4.73
CA SER A 49 13.05 -12.21 4.34
C SER A 49 13.62 -10.80 4.43
N ILE A 50 12.77 -9.77 4.26
CA ILE A 50 13.16 -8.35 4.31
C ILE A 50 12.69 -7.63 5.57
N GLU A 51 11.94 -8.31 6.46
CA GLU A 51 11.26 -7.71 7.61
C GLU A 51 12.24 -6.98 8.53
N GLU A 52 13.36 -7.62 8.86
CA GLU A 52 14.36 -7.03 9.75
C GLU A 52 15.04 -5.80 9.12
N GLU A 53 15.17 -5.75 7.79
CA GLU A 53 15.67 -4.57 7.06
C GLU A 53 14.65 -3.41 7.11
N ILE A 54 13.37 -3.72 6.88
CA ILE A 54 12.27 -2.76 6.99
C ILE A 54 12.20 -2.21 8.42
N LYS A 55 12.26 -3.08 9.43
CA LYS A 55 12.13 -2.75 10.86
C LYS A 55 13.22 -1.79 11.35
N LYS A 56 14.45 -1.91 10.84
CA LYS A 56 15.57 -1.00 11.17
C LYS A 56 15.29 0.47 10.81
N ASN A 57 14.41 0.72 9.85
CA ASN A 57 14.03 2.07 9.45
C ASN A 57 13.01 2.70 10.40
N TYR A 58 12.29 1.91 11.21
CA TYR A 58 11.28 2.43 12.12
C TYR A 58 11.86 2.92 13.45
N ILE A 59 11.16 3.86 14.06
CA ILE A 59 11.34 4.20 15.48
C ILE A 59 10.85 3.00 16.33
N PRO A 60 11.53 2.63 17.43
CA PRO A 60 11.24 1.40 18.19
C PRO A 60 9.77 1.23 18.61
N CYS A 61 9.11 2.30 19.05
CA CYS A 61 7.71 2.26 19.46
C CYS A 61 6.75 1.96 18.29
N LYS A 62 7.10 2.40 17.07
CA LYS A 62 6.33 2.12 15.86
C LYS A 62 6.63 0.74 15.32
N ALA A 63 7.90 0.30 15.38
CA ALA A 63 8.28 -1.07 15.06
C ALA A 63 7.47 -2.06 15.91
N LYS A 64 7.38 -1.86 17.23
CA LYS A 64 6.57 -2.72 18.12
C LYS A 64 5.08 -2.74 17.77
N ARG A 65 4.54 -1.65 17.20
CA ARG A 65 3.12 -1.52 16.85
C ARG A 65 2.76 -2.21 15.54
N TYR A 66 3.62 -2.09 14.53
CA TYR A 66 3.31 -2.56 13.16
C TYR A 66 3.85 -3.97 12.89
N PHE A 67 4.92 -4.38 13.57
CA PHE A 67 5.55 -5.69 13.41
C PHE A 67 5.01 -6.66 14.46
N GLY A 68 5.02 -7.96 14.15
CA GLY A 68 4.51 -9.02 15.03
C GLY A 68 3.11 -9.54 14.66
N LYS A 69 2.45 -8.94 13.66
CA LYS A 69 1.22 -9.48 13.07
C LYS A 69 1.43 -9.78 11.59
N TYR A 70 1.53 -11.06 11.26
CA TYR A 70 1.76 -11.56 9.91
C TYR A 70 0.44 -11.71 9.15
N GLU A 71 -0.16 -10.57 8.81
CA GLU A 71 -1.38 -10.50 8.00
C GLU A 71 -1.14 -9.64 6.77
N TYR A 72 -1.71 -10.02 5.62
CA TYR A 72 -1.59 -9.26 4.37
C TYR A 72 -1.99 -7.79 4.52
N LYS A 73 -3.04 -7.50 5.32
CA LYS A 73 -3.47 -6.12 5.61
C LYS A 73 -2.38 -5.30 6.30
N ASN A 74 -1.62 -5.92 7.21
CA ASN A 74 -0.52 -5.25 7.90
C ASN A 74 0.68 -5.06 6.99
N ILE A 75 1.03 -6.06 6.18
CA ILE A 75 2.10 -5.95 5.18
C ILE A 75 1.78 -4.82 4.19
N ILE A 76 0.55 -4.76 3.67
CA ILE A 76 0.09 -3.66 2.80
C ILE A 76 0.17 -2.32 3.53
N THR A 77 -0.19 -2.28 4.81
CA THR A 77 -0.12 -1.05 5.61
C THR A 77 1.32 -0.56 5.76
N ILE A 78 2.26 -1.46 6.06
CA ILE A 78 3.69 -1.16 6.14
C ILE A 78 4.17 -0.66 4.77
N GLY A 79 3.88 -1.40 3.70
CA GLY A 79 4.23 -1.00 2.33
C GLY A 79 3.74 0.41 1.97
N ARG A 80 2.48 0.75 2.31
CA ARG A 80 1.94 2.11 2.13
C ARG A 80 2.74 3.17 2.88
N GLN A 81 3.23 2.87 4.08
CA GLN A 81 4.01 3.84 4.87
C GLN A 81 5.35 4.13 4.20
N PHE A 82 6.01 3.12 3.63
CA PHE A 82 7.25 3.29 2.86
C PHE A 82 7.03 4.05 1.56
N LEU A 83 6.01 3.66 0.77
CA LEU A 83 5.73 4.30 -0.52
C LEU A 83 5.41 5.80 -0.37
N LYS A 84 4.80 6.21 0.75
CA LYS A 84 4.54 7.63 1.03
C LYS A 84 5.82 8.46 1.13
N THR A 85 6.95 7.85 1.46
CA THR A 85 8.24 8.56 1.52
C THR A 85 8.80 8.93 0.15
N VAL A 86 8.25 8.33 -0.91
CA VAL A 86 8.59 8.59 -2.32
C VAL A 86 7.42 9.17 -3.12
N ASN A 87 6.41 9.74 -2.45
CA ASN A 87 5.21 10.35 -3.07
C ASN A 87 4.25 9.34 -3.75
N TYR A 88 4.25 8.08 -3.33
CA TYR A 88 3.33 7.04 -3.81
C TYR A 88 2.49 6.42 -2.69
N THR A 89 1.42 5.73 -3.04
CA THR A 89 0.64 4.93 -2.09
C THR A 89 -0.13 3.82 -2.78
N ILE A 90 -0.55 2.83 -1.99
CA ILE A 90 -1.47 1.79 -2.46
C ILE A 90 -2.89 2.22 -2.07
N THR A 91 -3.78 2.32 -3.05
CA THR A 91 -5.22 2.46 -2.83
C THR A 91 -5.91 1.13 -2.92
N SER A 92 -7.09 1.05 -2.29
CA SER A 92 -7.95 -0.12 -2.37
C SER A 92 -9.33 0.28 -2.88
N LYS A 93 -9.89 -0.49 -3.79
CA LYS A 93 -11.26 -0.33 -4.31
C LYS A 93 -11.97 -1.67 -4.26
N GLU A 94 -13.25 -1.63 -3.92
CA GLU A 94 -14.11 -2.80 -3.99
C GLU A 94 -14.56 -3.01 -5.43
N LYS A 95 -14.43 -4.23 -5.94
CA LYS A 95 -14.91 -4.63 -7.26
C LYS A 95 -15.84 -5.82 -7.12
N TYR A 96 -16.97 -5.76 -7.83
CA TYR A 96 -17.90 -6.87 -7.95
C TYR A 96 -17.62 -7.59 -9.26
N SER A 97 -17.39 -8.89 -9.19
CA SER A 97 -17.28 -9.75 -10.36
C SER A 97 -17.98 -11.07 -10.07
N ASN A 98 -18.78 -11.58 -11.00
CA ASN A 98 -19.51 -12.86 -10.84
C ASN A 98 -20.28 -12.96 -9.52
N LYS A 99 -21.00 -11.90 -9.12
CA LYS A 99 -21.75 -11.79 -7.85
C LYS A 99 -20.90 -11.94 -6.57
N LYS A 100 -19.58 -11.93 -6.69
CA LYS A 100 -18.63 -11.96 -5.58
C LYS A 100 -17.93 -10.61 -5.45
N LYS A 101 -17.72 -10.20 -4.21
CA LYS A 101 -17.06 -8.95 -3.84
C LYS A 101 -15.57 -9.21 -3.61
N TYR A 102 -14.72 -8.43 -4.26
CA TYR A 102 -13.26 -8.52 -4.14
C TYR A 102 -12.68 -7.16 -3.78
N LEU A 103 -11.61 -7.18 -2.99
CA LEU A 103 -10.82 -5.99 -2.70
C LEU A 103 -9.60 -5.98 -3.61
N ILE A 104 -9.51 -4.94 -4.43
CA ILE A 104 -8.40 -4.74 -5.36
C ILE A 104 -7.54 -3.62 -4.85
N TYR A 105 -6.24 -3.80 -4.98
CA TYR A 105 -5.21 -2.84 -4.63
C TYR A 105 -4.48 -2.37 -5.88
N LYS A 106 -4.09 -1.10 -5.88
CA LYS A 106 -3.36 -0.46 -6.98
C LYS A 106 -2.38 0.56 -6.45
N LEU A 107 -1.20 0.63 -7.06
CA LEU A 107 -0.23 1.69 -6.81
C LEU A 107 -0.63 2.96 -7.57
N ILE A 108 -0.65 4.09 -6.86
CA ILE A 108 -0.89 5.42 -7.45
C ILE A 108 0.03 6.45 -6.79
N SER A 109 0.34 7.53 -7.50
CA SER A 109 0.98 8.70 -6.89
C SER A 109 0.03 9.40 -5.91
N LEU A 110 0.59 10.11 -4.93
CA LEU A 110 -0.22 10.89 -4.01
C LEU A 110 -0.96 12.04 -4.71
N ASP A 111 -0.45 12.52 -5.84
CA ASP A 111 -1.10 13.59 -6.61
C ASP A 111 -2.27 13.07 -7.44
N GLU A 112 -2.15 11.88 -8.04
CA GLU A 112 -3.30 11.18 -8.63
C GLU A 112 -4.37 10.89 -7.58
N LYS A 113 -3.96 10.47 -6.37
CA LYS A 113 -4.89 10.21 -5.28
C LYS A 113 -5.75 11.43 -4.93
N LYS A 114 -5.14 12.62 -4.84
CA LYS A 114 -5.85 13.87 -4.55
C LYS A 114 -6.88 14.21 -5.64
N LYS A 115 -6.54 13.95 -6.90
CA LYS A 115 -7.46 14.18 -8.03
C LYS A 115 -8.68 13.27 -7.95
N VAL A 116 -8.48 11.98 -7.64
CA VAL A 116 -9.58 11.03 -7.48
C VAL A 116 -10.50 11.42 -6.32
N SER A 117 -9.94 11.80 -5.16
CA SER A 117 -10.76 12.22 -4.02
C SER A 117 -11.58 13.48 -4.30
N ASN A 118 -11.02 14.44 -5.05
CA ASN A 118 -11.77 15.65 -5.39
C ASN A 118 -12.92 15.36 -6.35
N LYS A 119 -12.71 14.44 -7.31
CA LYS A 119 -13.74 14.04 -8.28
C LYS A 119 -14.93 13.35 -7.60
N GLU A 120 -14.68 12.49 -6.62
CA GLU A 120 -15.75 11.81 -5.86
C GLU A 120 -16.61 12.81 -5.06
N VAL A 121 -15.99 13.86 -4.50
CA VAL A 121 -16.73 14.93 -3.79
C VAL A 121 -17.60 15.76 -4.75
N GLU A 122 -17.17 15.97 -5.99
CA GLU A 122 -17.97 16.68 -7.00
C GLU A 122 -19.18 15.87 -7.49
N GLU A 123 -19.07 14.54 -7.57
CA GLU A 123 -20.15 13.64 -8.01
C GLU A 123 -21.23 13.39 -6.93
N GLU A 124 -20.94 13.64 -5.64
CA GLU A 124 -21.84 13.35 -4.51
C GLU A 124 -22.97 14.41 -4.29
N TYR A 125 -22.99 15.52 -5.05
CA TYR A 125 -23.97 16.62 -4.90
C TYR A 125 -24.96 16.80 -6.06
N VAL A 126 -25.52 15.71 -6.61
CA VAL A 126 -26.71 15.79 -7.49
C VAL A 126 -27.88 15.05 -6.84
N LEU A 127 -28.50 15.66 -5.84
CA LEU A 127 -29.84 15.30 -5.38
C LEU A 127 -30.86 16.05 -6.24
N ASN A 128 -31.22 15.48 -7.39
CA ASN A 128 -32.39 15.92 -8.13
C ASN A 128 -33.64 15.35 -7.45
N PHE A 129 -34.39 16.22 -6.76
CA PHE A 129 -35.77 15.96 -6.40
C PHE A 129 -36.65 16.46 -7.57
N ASN A 130 -37.33 15.53 -8.24
CA ASN A 130 -38.46 15.81 -9.14
C ASN A 130 -39.77 15.80 -8.36
#